data_AF-A0A968MLN9-F1
#
_entry.id   AF-A0A968MLN9-F1
#
_cell.length_a   1.000
_cell.length_b   1.000
_cell.length_c   1.000
_cell.angle_alpha   90.00
_cell.angle_beta   90.00
_cell.angle_gamma   90.00
#
_symmetry.space_group_name_H-M   'P 1'
#
loop_
_entity.id
_entity.type
_entity.pdbx_description
1 polymer ?
#
loop_
_entity_poly.entity_id
_entity_poly.type
_entity_poly.pdbx_seq_one_letter_code
_entity_poly.pdbx_strand_id
1 'polypeptide(L)'
;MATPADDAAPGQLQRFTNDNIERASTRGVEALVRSRLWSFLSVDMSYTYLFSLDRANDRPLPGRSEHRVTARILVEADELGFVGWARGSWVGEAFFFQQSDDGSDQTLRAQPFVSFDARVEQRIIEHVSAFVGIENLFGAGDAVLVPLLPRSAYAGINGRY
;
A
#
# COMPACT_ATOMS: atom_id res chain seq x y z
N MET A 1 -5.35 -6.89 -46.68
CA MET A 1 -4.09 -6.13 -46.52
C MET A 1 -4.31 -5.20 -45.33
N ALA A 2 -3.61 -5.45 -44.24
CA ALA A 2 -3.72 -4.68 -43.01
C ALA A 2 -2.96 -3.36 -43.13
N THR A 3 -3.50 -2.29 -42.51
CA THR A 3 -2.67 -1.33 -41.77
C THR A 3 -3.44 -0.85 -40.53
N PRO A 4 -2.81 -0.85 -39.33
CA PRO A 4 -3.38 -0.49 -38.04
C PRO A 4 -3.00 0.96 -37.61
N ALA A 5 -3.42 1.32 -36.38
CA ALA A 5 -3.06 2.52 -35.60
C ALA A 5 -3.88 3.78 -35.97
N ASP A 6 -4.23 4.71 -35.07
CA ASP A 6 -3.95 4.94 -33.66
C ASP A 6 -5.00 5.98 -33.19
N ASP A 7 -4.92 6.47 -31.95
CA ASP A 7 -5.53 7.71 -31.43
C ASP A 7 -6.61 7.54 -30.37
N ALA A 8 -6.25 6.86 -29.28
CA ALA A 8 -6.70 7.33 -27.97
C ALA A 8 -6.07 8.71 -27.72
N ALA A 9 -6.78 9.77 -28.09
CA ALA A 9 -6.31 11.15 -27.97
C ALA A 9 -5.99 11.52 -26.50
N PRO A 10 -4.84 12.16 -26.22
CA PRO A 10 -4.54 12.69 -24.89
C PRO A 10 -5.53 13.81 -24.56
N GLY A 11 -6.40 13.57 -23.56
CA GLY A 11 -7.42 14.53 -23.14
C GLY A 11 -8.84 13.96 -22.98
N GLN A 12 -9.05 12.64 -23.12
CA GLN A 12 -10.32 12.06 -22.67
C GLN A 12 -10.47 12.29 -21.16
N LEU A 13 -11.40 13.17 -20.82
CA LEU A 13 -11.83 13.40 -19.45
C LEU A 13 -12.42 12.09 -18.93
N GLN A 14 -11.69 11.43 -18.02
CA GLN A 14 -12.21 10.29 -17.30
C GLN A 14 -13.46 10.75 -16.53
N ARG A 15 -14.64 10.33 -16.99
CA ARG A 15 -15.92 10.69 -16.35
C ARG A 15 -16.07 9.82 -15.11
N PHE A 16 -15.80 10.42 -13.96
CA PHE A 16 -16.16 9.83 -12.67
C PHE A 16 -17.67 10.02 -12.45
N THR A 17 -18.42 8.93 -12.51
CA THR A 17 -19.83 8.92 -12.07
C THR A 17 -19.86 8.51 -10.60
N ASN A 18 -20.64 9.21 -9.79
CA ASN A 18 -20.87 8.78 -8.41
C ASN A 18 -22.03 7.80 -8.43
N ASP A 19 -21.75 6.54 -8.10
CA ASP A 19 -22.78 5.55 -7.80
C ASP A 19 -23.06 5.57 -6.30
N ASN A 20 -24.30 5.88 -5.92
CA ASN A 20 -24.68 5.95 -4.51
C ASN A 20 -24.89 4.54 -3.98
N ILE A 21 -24.02 4.12 -3.06
CA ILE A 21 -24.17 2.84 -2.38
C ILE A 21 -25.29 2.97 -1.35
N GLU A 22 -26.49 2.53 -1.72
CA GLU A 22 -27.69 2.63 -0.88
C GLU A 22 -27.57 1.79 0.40
N ARG A 23 -26.93 0.61 0.31
CA ARG A 23 -26.75 -0.29 1.45
C ARG A 23 -25.50 -1.14 1.30
N ALA A 24 -24.63 -1.10 2.30
CA ALA A 24 -23.41 -1.90 2.35
C ALA A 24 -23.34 -2.74 3.63
N SER A 25 -22.65 -3.88 3.57
CA SER A 25 -22.31 -4.70 4.73
C SER A 25 -20.82 -5.02 4.70
N THR A 26 -20.12 -4.71 5.80
CA THR A 26 -18.73 -5.09 6.02
C THR A 26 -18.62 -5.99 7.24
N ARG A 27 -17.83 -7.06 7.13
CA ARG A 27 -17.54 -8.01 8.20
C ARG A 27 -16.10 -8.45 8.05
N GLY A 28 -15.41 -8.69 9.15
CA GLY A 28 -14.01 -9.06 9.06
C GLY A 28 -13.45 -9.64 10.33
N VAL A 29 -12.25 -10.16 10.22
CA VAL A 29 -11.43 -10.63 11.32
C VAL A 29 -10.10 -9.91 11.25
N GLU A 30 -9.64 -9.44 12.40
CA GLU A 30 -8.34 -8.81 12.55
C GLU A 30 -7.53 -9.59 13.59
N ALA A 31 -6.29 -9.88 13.23
CA ALA A 31 -5.31 -10.48 14.13
C ALA A 31 -4.10 -9.56 14.21
N LEU A 32 -3.65 -9.28 15.42
CA LEU A 32 -2.46 -8.48 15.71
C LEU A 32 -1.53 -9.27 16.62
N VAL A 33 -0.26 -9.31 16.25
CA VAL A 33 0.83 -9.85 17.05
C VAL A 33 1.86 -8.75 17.24
N ARG A 34 2.17 -8.44 18.50
CA ARG A 34 3.26 -7.53 18.88
C ARG A 34 4.17 -8.27 19.82
N SER A 35 5.46 -8.28 19.53
CA SER A 35 6.45 -8.94 20.36
C SER A 35 7.76 -8.19 20.40
N ARG A 36 8.38 -8.15 21.57
CA ARG A 36 9.76 -7.71 21.76
C ARG A 36 10.61 -8.96 21.91
N LEU A 37 11.23 -9.39 20.82
CA LEU A 37 11.99 -10.64 20.75
C LEU A 37 13.32 -10.53 21.51
N TRP A 38 13.94 -9.35 21.48
CA TRP A 38 15.15 -9.02 22.23
C TRP A 38 15.05 -7.58 22.77
N SER A 39 15.96 -7.19 23.67
CA SER A 39 16.02 -5.81 24.17
C SER A 39 16.13 -4.78 23.06
N PHE A 40 16.75 -5.12 21.93
CA PHE A 40 16.89 -4.22 20.78
C PHE A 40 15.91 -4.50 19.64
N LEU A 41 15.10 -5.57 19.66
CA LEU A 41 14.26 -5.97 18.51
C LEU A 41 12.79 -6.07 18.88
N SER A 42 11.97 -5.29 18.18
CA SER A 42 10.51 -5.38 18.23
C SER A 42 9.93 -5.76 16.87
N VAL A 43 8.91 -6.59 16.88
CA VAL A 43 8.19 -7.06 15.68
C VAL A 43 6.69 -6.87 15.91
N ASP A 44 6.05 -6.17 14.97
CA ASP A 44 4.60 -6.01 14.88
C ASP A 44 4.11 -6.67 13.58
N MET A 45 3.06 -7.49 13.65
CA MET A 45 2.42 -8.09 12.49
C MET A 45 0.91 -8.01 12.64
N SER A 46 0.21 -7.55 11.60
CA SER A 46 -1.24 -7.57 11.52
C SER A 46 -1.72 -8.30 10.28
N TYR A 47 -2.85 -8.99 10.43
CA TYR A 47 -3.62 -9.58 9.35
C TYR A 47 -5.06 -9.12 9.46
N THR A 48 -5.62 -8.69 8.34
CA THR A 48 -7.03 -8.35 8.19
C THR A 48 -7.63 -9.21 7.10
N TYR A 49 -8.71 -9.90 7.44
CA TYR A 49 -9.67 -10.44 6.48
C TYR A 49 -10.91 -9.56 6.47
N LEU A 50 -11.31 -9.05 5.31
CA LEU A 50 -12.46 -8.17 5.14
C LEU A 50 -13.38 -8.71 4.05
N PHE A 51 -14.58 -9.14 4.45
CA PHE A 51 -15.68 -9.35 3.54
C PHE A 51 -16.51 -8.08 3.43
N SER A 52 -16.68 -7.56 2.22
CA SER A 52 -17.44 -6.33 1.98
C SER A 52 -18.36 -6.50 0.80
N LEU A 53 -19.66 -6.24 1.00
CA LEU A 53 -20.71 -6.43 -0.01
C LEU A 53 -21.56 -5.17 -0.13
N ASP A 54 -21.68 -4.66 -1.35
CA ASP A 54 -22.75 -3.78 -1.78
C ASP A 54 -24.03 -4.61 -1.90
N ARG A 55 -25.01 -4.34 -1.04
CA ARG A 55 -26.28 -5.08 -0.99
C ARG A 55 -27.24 -4.66 -2.09
N ALA A 56 -27.07 -3.47 -2.67
CA ALA A 56 -27.95 -2.98 -3.73
C ALA A 56 -27.64 -3.67 -5.06
N ASN A 57 -26.34 -3.90 -5.33
CA ASN A 57 -25.85 -4.45 -6.59
C ASN A 57 -25.30 -5.89 -6.48
N ASP A 58 -25.41 -6.51 -5.30
CA ASP A 58 -24.92 -7.86 -4.96
C ASP A 58 -23.46 -8.13 -5.41
N ARG A 59 -22.59 -7.14 -5.18
CA ARG A 59 -21.17 -7.18 -5.60
C ARG A 59 -20.23 -6.72 -4.48
N PRO A 60 -18.93 -7.08 -4.51
CA PRO A 60 -17.98 -6.57 -3.53
C PRO A 60 -17.90 -5.04 -3.52
N LEU A 61 -17.56 -4.43 -2.38
CA LEU A 61 -17.30 -2.98 -2.37
C LEU A 61 -16.02 -2.65 -3.17
N PRO A 62 -16.04 -1.59 -4.01
CA PRO A 62 -14.91 -1.26 -4.85
C PRO A 62 -13.67 -0.85 -4.03
N GLY A 63 -12.49 -1.23 -4.52
CA GLY A 63 -11.19 -0.88 -3.94
C GLY A 63 -10.90 -1.52 -2.58
N ARG A 64 -11.69 -2.51 -2.15
CA ARG A 64 -11.49 -3.25 -0.90
C ARG A 64 -10.85 -4.59 -1.19
N SER A 65 -9.62 -4.78 -0.73
CA SER A 65 -9.00 -6.09 -0.74
C SER A 65 -9.48 -6.92 0.45
N GLU A 66 -9.78 -8.19 0.19
CA GLU A 66 -10.23 -9.10 1.25
C GLU A 66 -9.11 -9.46 2.22
N HIS A 67 -7.86 -9.47 1.77
CA HIS A 67 -6.74 -9.90 2.60
C HIS A 67 -5.66 -8.85 2.63
N ARG A 68 -5.22 -8.50 3.84
CA ARG A 68 -4.09 -7.62 4.05
C ARG A 68 -3.21 -8.12 5.17
N VAL A 69 -1.92 -8.21 4.91
CA VAL A 69 -0.88 -8.48 5.92
C VAL A 69 0.02 -7.26 5.99
N THR A 70 0.31 -6.78 7.20
CA THR A 70 1.34 -5.76 7.43
C THR A 70 2.31 -6.26 8.48
N ALA A 71 3.61 -6.07 8.27
CA ALA A 71 4.64 -6.40 9.23
C ALA A 71 5.57 -5.19 9.41
N ARG A 72 6.00 -4.94 10.64
CA ARG A 72 6.99 -3.93 10.99
C ARG A 72 8.04 -4.57 11.89
N ILE A 73 9.29 -4.24 11.62
CA ILE A 73 10.44 -4.57 12.46
C ILE A 73 11.06 -3.26 12.92
N LEU A 74 11.43 -3.18 14.19
CA LEU A 74 12.19 -2.08 14.78
C LEU A 74 13.42 -2.65 15.49
N VAL A 75 14.58 -2.14 15.14
CA VAL A 75 15.88 -2.44 15.74
C VAL A 75 16.40 -1.17 16.42
N GLU A 76 16.65 -1.24 17.72
CA GLU A 76 17.19 -0.15 18.55
C GLU A 76 18.41 -0.67 19.33
N ALA A 77 19.61 -0.43 18.79
CA ALA A 77 20.87 -0.81 19.42
C ALA A 77 21.59 0.45 19.91
N ASP A 78 21.13 0.97 21.06
CA ASP A 78 21.58 2.25 21.61
C ASP A 78 23.09 2.33 21.86
N GLU A 79 23.69 1.22 22.31
CA GLU A 79 25.13 1.08 22.55
C GLU A 79 25.96 1.25 21.27
N LEU A 80 25.42 0.81 20.13
CA LEU A 80 26.04 0.98 18.81
C LEU A 80 25.61 2.28 18.13
N GLY A 81 24.66 3.02 18.73
CA GLY A 81 24.04 4.20 18.14
C GLY A 81 23.25 3.89 16.87
N PHE A 82 22.76 2.67 16.72
CA PHE A 82 22.05 2.21 15.53
C PHE A 82 20.55 2.12 15.79
N VAL A 83 19.74 2.73 14.90
CA VAL A 83 18.28 2.59 14.89
C VAL A 83 17.83 2.26 13.47
N GLY A 84 17.04 1.22 13.31
CA GLY A 84 16.51 0.82 12.02
C GLY A 84 15.08 0.35 12.11
N TRP A 85 14.29 0.62 11.08
CA TRP A 85 12.98 0.02 10.94
C TRP A 85 12.75 -0.46 9.51
N ALA A 86 11.93 -1.48 9.39
CA ALA A 86 11.42 -1.98 8.12
C ALA A 86 9.91 -2.20 8.23
N ARG A 87 9.19 -1.95 7.16
CA ARG A 87 7.75 -2.18 7.05
C ARG A 87 7.45 -2.89 5.74
N GLY A 88 6.86 -4.06 5.81
CA GLY A 88 6.32 -4.78 4.67
C GLY A 88 4.79 -4.75 4.70
N SER A 89 4.16 -4.71 3.54
CA SER A 89 2.74 -5.03 3.43
C SER A 89 2.47 -5.88 2.21
N TRP A 90 1.56 -6.85 2.35
CA TRP A 90 0.96 -7.57 1.25
C TRP A 90 -0.52 -7.25 1.23
N VAL A 91 -1.02 -6.88 0.06
CA VAL A 91 -2.43 -6.59 -0.18
C VAL A 91 -2.90 -7.53 -1.28
N GLY A 92 -3.99 -8.24 -1.04
CA GLY A 92 -4.62 -9.11 -2.02
C GLY A 92 -5.23 -8.31 -3.18
N GLU A 93 -5.94 -9.02 -4.05
CA GLU A 93 -6.67 -8.37 -5.13
C GLU A 93 -7.76 -7.45 -4.60
N ALA A 94 -8.12 -6.46 -5.41
CA ALA A 94 -9.28 -5.60 -5.19
C ALA A 94 -9.99 -5.36 -6.52
N PHE A 95 -11.30 -5.24 -6.48
CA PHE A 95 -12.13 -5.03 -7.66
C PHE A 95 -12.64 -3.60 -7.70
N PHE A 96 -12.77 -3.04 -8.90
CA PHE A 96 -13.38 -1.75 -9.17
C PHE A 96 -14.41 -1.96 -10.28
N PHE A 97 -15.45 -1.14 -10.30
CA PHE A 97 -16.52 -1.23 -11.27
C PHE A 97 -16.64 0.10 -11.98
N GLN A 98 -16.61 0.07 -13.31
CA GLN A 98 -16.75 1.24 -14.16
C GLN A 98 -17.85 1.00 -15.18
N GLN A 99 -18.78 1.94 -15.30
CA GLN A 99 -19.77 1.89 -16.36
C GLN A 99 -19.13 2.36 -17.66
N SER A 100 -19.19 1.52 -18.68
CA SER A 100 -18.71 1.83 -20.04
C SER A 100 -19.73 2.69 -20.78
N ASP A 101 -19.30 3.36 -21.86
CA ASP A 101 -20.15 4.27 -22.65
C ASP A 101 -21.36 3.56 -23.30
N ASP A 102 -21.30 2.23 -23.43
CA ASP A 102 -22.39 1.37 -23.89
C ASP A 102 -23.39 0.96 -22.78
N GLY A 103 -23.19 1.46 -21.56
CA GLY A 103 -24.00 1.16 -20.39
C GLY A 103 -23.68 -0.18 -19.72
N SER A 104 -22.67 -0.93 -20.20
CA SER A 104 -22.23 -2.17 -19.58
C SER A 104 -21.30 -1.92 -18.39
N ASP A 105 -21.39 -2.77 -17.37
CA ASP A 105 -20.51 -2.73 -16.20
C ASP A 105 -19.20 -3.47 -16.50
N GLN A 106 -18.09 -2.73 -16.55
CA GLN A 106 -16.76 -3.29 -16.63
C GLN A 106 -16.20 -3.51 -15.23
N THR A 107 -15.68 -4.71 -14.96
CA THR A 107 -14.95 -5.01 -13.72
C THR A 107 -13.45 -4.86 -13.98
N LEU A 108 -12.81 -3.95 -13.24
CA LEU A 108 -11.38 -3.74 -13.22
C LEU A 108 -10.77 -4.44 -12.00
N ARG A 109 -9.65 -5.14 -12.18
CA ARG A 109 -8.98 -5.87 -11.10
C ARG A 109 -7.60 -5.27 -10.81
N ALA A 110 -7.43 -4.77 -9.60
CA ALA A 110 -6.11 -4.46 -9.05
C ALA A 110 -5.42 -5.77 -8.66
N GLN A 111 -4.22 -5.99 -9.18
CA GLN A 111 -3.44 -7.19 -8.86
C GLN A 111 -2.92 -7.12 -7.41
N PRO A 112 -2.78 -8.27 -6.73
CA PRO A 112 -2.11 -8.33 -5.44
C PRO A 112 -0.71 -7.73 -5.54
N PHE A 113 -0.28 -7.03 -4.49
CA PHE A 113 1.03 -6.40 -4.48
C PHE A 113 1.70 -6.51 -3.10
N VAL A 114 3.03 -6.35 -3.12
CA VAL A 114 3.85 -6.27 -1.92
C VAL A 114 4.56 -4.92 -1.91
N SER A 115 4.42 -4.15 -0.84
CA SER A 115 5.21 -2.94 -0.59
C SER A 115 6.23 -3.19 0.51
N PHE A 116 7.40 -2.57 0.41
CA PHE A 116 8.41 -2.64 1.44
C PHE A 116 9.14 -1.30 1.57
N ASP A 117 9.22 -0.80 2.80
CA ASP A 117 9.91 0.43 3.17
C ASP A 117 10.92 0.10 4.26
N ALA A 118 12.07 0.77 4.25
CA ALA A 118 13.05 0.63 5.31
C ALA A 118 13.84 1.91 5.49
N ARG A 119 14.31 2.13 6.72
CA ARG A 119 15.24 3.20 7.06
C ARG A 119 16.20 2.72 8.14
N VAL A 120 17.46 3.11 8.00
CA VAL A 120 18.50 2.91 9.01
C VAL A 120 19.14 4.25 9.35
N GLU A 121 19.51 4.41 10.61
CA GLU A 121 20.11 5.60 11.18
C GLU A 121 21.28 5.19 12.08
N GLN A 122 22.39 5.90 11.93
CA GLN A 122 23.63 5.68 12.65
C GLN A 122 24.06 6.98 13.32
N ARG A 123 24.23 6.94 14.64
CA ARG A 123 24.87 8.00 15.42
C ARG A 123 26.32 8.12 14.98
N ILE A 124 26.71 9.32 14.55
CA ILE A 124 28.07 9.65 14.12
C ILE A 124 28.83 10.31 15.27
N ILE A 125 28.17 11.26 15.94
CA ILE A 125 28.59 11.87 17.20
C ILE A 125 27.37 12.00 18.12
N GLU A 126 27.58 12.32 19.40
CA GLU A 126 26.53 12.32 20.44
C GLU A 126 25.23 13.03 20.01
N HIS A 127 25.34 14.14 19.28
CA HIS A 127 24.23 14.99 18.87
C HIS A 127 23.89 14.91 17.38
N VAL A 128 24.59 14.09 16.59
CA VAL A 128 24.43 14.01 15.13
C VAL A 128 24.37 12.58 14.65
N SER A 129 23.34 12.28 13.86
CA SER A 129 23.15 10.96 13.23
C SER A 129 22.95 11.11 11.73
N ALA A 130 23.46 10.16 10.95
CA ALA A 130 23.20 10.06 9.52
C ALA A 130 22.19 8.94 9.26
N PHE A 131 21.34 9.09 8.26
CA PHE A 131 20.36 8.07 7.90
C PHE A 131 20.25 7.90 6.38
N VAL A 132 19.82 6.70 5.99
CA VAL A 132 19.40 6.37 4.64
C VAL A 132 18.10 5.60 4.69
N GLY A 133 17.23 5.81 3.71
CA GLY A 133 15.94 5.15 3.62
C GLY A 133 15.54 4.84 2.19
N ILE A 134 14.65 3.87 2.05
CA ILE A 134 14.02 3.47 0.81
C ILE A 134 12.53 3.28 1.05
N GLU A 135 11.74 3.83 0.14
CA GLU A 135 10.29 3.70 0.11
C GLU A 135 9.88 2.92 -1.13
N ASN A 136 8.88 2.07 -0.95
CA ASN A 136 8.33 1.22 -1.98
C ASN A 136 9.43 0.51 -2.79
N LEU A 137 10.31 -0.23 -2.10
CA LEU A 137 11.48 -0.93 -2.68
C LEU A 137 11.14 -1.73 -3.94
N PHE A 138 9.96 -2.36 -3.96
CA PHE A 138 9.50 -3.17 -5.10
C PHE A 138 8.82 -2.36 -6.21
N GLY A 139 8.55 -1.07 -5.99
CA GLY A 139 7.82 -0.23 -6.94
C GLY A 139 6.39 -0.73 -7.15
N ALA A 140 5.73 -1.15 -6.08
CA ALA A 140 4.35 -1.61 -6.12
C ALA A 140 3.38 -0.49 -6.45
N GLY A 141 2.24 -0.87 -7.02
CA GLY A 141 1.18 0.04 -7.44
C GLY A 141 1.20 0.36 -8.93
N ASP A 142 0.16 1.05 -9.37
CA ASP A 142 -0.03 1.52 -10.74
C ASP A 142 -0.77 2.86 -10.73
N ALA A 143 -0.69 3.62 -11.82
CA ALA A 143 -1.23 4.98 -11.85
C ALA A 143 -2.77 5.05 -11.80
N VAL A 144 -3.47 3.93 -12.02
CA VAL A 144 -4.92 3.90 -12.25
C VAL A 144 -5.65 3.32 -11.05
N LEU A 145 -5.31 2.10 -10.63
CA LEU A 145 -6.05 1.35 -9.61
C LEU A 145 -5.37 1.38 -8.25
N VAL A 146 -4.04 1.46 -8.21
CA VAL A 146 -3.26 1.42 -6.96
C VAL A 146 -2.21 2.55 -6.95
N PRO A 147 -2.62 3.82 -6.80
CA PRO A 147 -1.73 4.98 -6.94
C PRO A 147 -0.80 5.13 -5.72
N LEU A 148 0.25 4.31 -5.67
CA LEU A 148 1.33 4.39 -4.70
C LEU A 148 2.44 5.29 -5.22
N LEU A 149 3.18 5.93 -4.31
CA LEU A 149 4.38 6.66 -4.67
C LEU A 149 5.39 5.72 -5.33
N PRO A 150 6.09 6.15 -6.39
CA PRO A 150 7.15 5.37 -7.00
C PRO A 150 8.25 5.02 -5.99
N ARG A 151 9.04 4.00 -6.34
CA ARG A 151 10.25 3.65 -5.58
C ARG A 151 11.15 4.87 -5.44
N SER A 152 11.52 5.20 -4.22
CA SER A 152 12.39 6.33 -3.92
C SER A 152 13.42 5.96 -2.86
N ALA A 153 14.57 6.62 -2.89
CA ALA A 153 15.58 6.51 -1.86
C ALA A 153 15.97 7.91 -1.40
N TYR A 154 16.30 8.03 -0.11
CA TYR A 154 16.67 9.30 0.49
C TYR A 154 17.75 9.10 1.54
N ALA A 155 18.46 10.18 1.85
CA ALA A 155 19.48 10.21 2.88
C ALA A 155 19.46 11.56 3.57
N GLY A 156 19.98 11.63 4.79
CA GLY A 156 20.05 12.89 5.52
C GLY A 156 20.84 12.79 6.81
N ILE A 157 20.86 13.90 7.54
CA ILE A 157 21.51 14.05 8.83
C ILE A 157 20.48 14.64 9.80
N ASN A 158 20.43 14.11 11.02
CA ASN A 158 19.63 14.62 12.12
C ASN A 158 20.56 15.25 13.16
N GLY A 159 20.20 16.43 13.68
CA GLY A 159 20.82 17.05 14.85
C GLY A 159 19.80 17.14 15.99
N ARG A 160 20.21 16.85 17.22
CA ARG A 160 19.41 17.09 18.44
C ARG A 160 20.22 17.99 19.39
N TYR A 161 19.57 18.99 19.97
CA TYR A 161 20.16 19.97 20.89
C TYR A 161 19.51 19.89 22.28
#